data_AF-A0A8S3IHY0-F1
#
_entry.id   AF-A0A8S3IHY0-F1
#
_cell.length_a   1.000
_cell.length_b   1.000
_cell.length_c   1.000
_cell.angle_alpha   90.00
_cell.angle_beta   90.00
_cell.angle_gamma   90.00
#
_symmetry.space_group_name_H-M   'P 1'
#
loop_
_entity.id
_entity.type
_entity.pdbx_description
1 polymer ?
#
loop_
_entity_poly.entity_id
_entity_poly.type
_entity_poly.pdbx_seq_one_letter_code
_entity_poly.pdbx_strand_id
1 'polypeptide(L)'
;MIRLPLDKIIRLRVVGIITKEVHGRDVIERLIKTQTMDIQSFEWQMQLRFYWERHEQNEDCIIRQTITKFTYNYEYLGCTSRLVISPLTDRCYITLTTALHLFRGGSSKGPAGTGKTETIKDLGKIFAIYVVVQNCSESLDYKSMGRMFSGFAQ
;
A
#
# COMPACT_ATOMS: atom_id res chain seq x y z
N MET A 1 26.20 -3.17 7.47
CA MET A 1 25.33 -4.35 7.32
C MET A 1 24.99 -4.66 5.86
N ILE A 2 24.38 -3.76 5.08
CA ILE A 2 24.01 -4.06 3.67
C ILE A 2 25.17 -4.21 2.69
N ARG A 3 26.33 -3.62 3.01
CA ARG A 3 27.57 -3.73 2.21
C ARG A 3 28.28 -5.08 2.34
N LEU A 4 27.85 -5.93 3.26
CA LEU A 4 28.37 -7.28 3.44
C LEU A 4 27.79 -8.23 2.39
N PRO A 5 28.47 -9.34 2.07
CA PRO A 5 27.89 -10.40 1.25
C PRO A 5 26.66 -10.97 1.97
N LEU A 6 25.51 -10.92 1.31
CA LEU A 6 24.23 -11.39 1.82
C LEU A 6 23.58 -12.24 0.74
N ASP A 7 22.90 -13.31 1.16
CA ASP A 7 22.08 -14.10 0.25
C ASP A 7 20.98 -13.23 -0.38
N LYS A 8 20.57 -13.59 -1.61
CA LYS A 8 19.67 -12.79 -2.44
C LYS A 8 18.35 -12.48 -1.73
N ILE A 9 17.77 -13.47 -1.04
CA ILE A 9 16.49 -13.30 -0.33
C ILE A 9 16.65 -12.37 0.88
N ILE A 10 17.72 -12.59 1.66
CA ILE A 10 18.03 -11.76 2.83
C ILE A 10 18.24 -10.30 2.40
N ARG A 11 18.98 -10.08 1.31
CA ARG A 11 19.21 -8.75 0.76
C ARG A 11 17.90 -8.06 0.40
N LEU A 12 16.97 -8.74 -0.26
CA LEU A 12 15.66 -8.19 -0.61
C LEU A 12 14.85 -7.80 0.64
N ARG A 13 14.85 -8.64 1.68
CA ARG A 13 14.19 -8.35 2.96
C ARG A 13 14.78 -7.11 3.62
N VAL A 14 16.11 -7.04 3.73
CA VAL A 14 16.81 -5.91 4.35
C VAL A 14 16.53 -4.61 3.60
N VAL A 15 16.59 -4.63 2.26
CA VAL A 15 16.24 -3.45 1.45
C VAL A 15 14.80 -3.02 1.71
N GLY A 16 13.86 -3.97 1.73
CA GLY A 16 12.45 -3.68 2.00
C GLY A 16 12.21 -3.04 3.38
N ILE A 17 12.90 -3.52 4.42
CA ILE A 17 12.85 -2.93 5.76
C ILE A 17 13.45 -1.53 5.74
N ILE A 18 14.64 -1.34 5.17
CA ILE A 18 15.29 -0.02 5.08
C ILE A 18 14.38 1.00 4.39
N THR A 19 13.72 0.63 3.29
CA THR A 19 12.80 1.53 2.59
C THR A 19 11.66 2.00 3.50
N LYS A 20 11.11 1.10 4.34
CA LYS A 20 10.06 1.45 5.31
C LYS A 20 10.59 2.32 6.44
N GLU A 21 11.77 1.99 6.98
CA GLU A 21 12.38 2.76 8.07
C GLU A 21 12.76 4.18 7.65
N VAL A 22 13.27 4.37 6.43
CA VAL A 22 13.55 5.70 5.88
C VAL A 22 12.26 6.52 5.78
N HIS A 23 11.19 5.94 5.26
CA HIS A 23 9.89 6.61 5.23
C HIS A 23 9.39 6.95 6.65
N GLY A 24 9.49 6.02 7.60
CA GLY A 24 9.11 6.25 9.00
C GLY A 24 9.89 7.41 9.65
N ARG A 25 11.20 7.49 9.42
CA ARG A 25 12.03 8.62 9.85
C ARG A 25 11.53 9.94 9.24
N ASP A 26 11.26 9.97 7.94
CA ASP A 26 10.81 11.18 7.24
C ASP A 26 9.42 11.64 7.76
N VAL A 27 8.54 10.70 8.12
CA VAL A 27 7.26 10.98 8.78
C VAL A 27 7.48 11.61 10.16
N ILE A 28 8.35 11.03 10.99
CA ILE A 28 8.67 11.56 12.32
C ILE A 28 9.23 12.98 12.22
N GLU A 29 10.18 13.21 11.31
CA GLU A 29 10.76 14.53 11.09
C GLU A 29 9.69 15.56 10.69
N ARG A 30 8.75 15.17 9.82
CA ARG A 30 7.62 16.02 9.44
C ARG A 30 6.73 16.35 10.64
N LEU A 31 6.37 15.36 11.47
CA LEU A 31 5.53 15.56 12.66
C LEU A 31 6.18 16.53 13.68
N ILE A 32 7.50 16.43 13.86
CA ILE A 32 8.26 17.34 14.72
C ILE A 32 8.22 18.77 14.15
N LYS A 33 8.48 18.93 12.85
CA LYS A 33 8.47 20.24 12.19
C LYS A 33 7.11 20.92 12.21
N THR A 34 6.02 20.15 12.09
CA THR A 34 4.65 20.68 12.16
C THR A 34 4.13 20.82 13.59
N GLN A 35 4.94 20.48 14.60
CA GLN A 35 4.55 20.48 16.02
C GLN A 35 3.23 19.73 16.25
N THR A 36 3.09 18.57 15.63
CA THR A 36 1.88 17.75 15.76
C THR A 36 1.81 17.15 17.17
N MET A 37 0.90 17.66 18.00
CA MET A 37 0.73 17.23 19.40
C MET A 37 -0.50 16.35 19.64
N ASP A 38 -1.43 16.31 18.70
CA ASP A 38 -2.69 15.55 18.82
C ASP A 38 -2.75 14.40 17.81
N ILE A 39 -3.18 13.24 18.27
CA ILE A 39 -3.47 12.05 17.47
C ILE A 39 -4.58 12.35 16.44
N GLN A 40 -5.50 13.27 16.70
CA GLN A 40 -6.53 13.63 15.69
C GLN A 40 -6.02 14.56 14.59
N SER A 41 -4.78 15.04 14.69
CA SER A 41 -4.20 15.91 13.67
C SER A 41 -4.10 15.20 12.32
N PHE A 42 -4.41 15.93 11.25
CA PHE A 42 -4.35 15.40 9.89
C PHE A 42 -2.98 14.82 9.55
N GLU A 43 -1.90 15.46 9.98
CA GLU A 43 -0.52 14.99 9.75
C GLU A 43 -0.27 13.57 10.27
N TRP A 44 -0.90 13.19 11.39
CA TRP A 44 -0.84 11.82 11.90
C TRP A 44 -1.87 10.91 11.24
N GLN A 45 -3.10 11.40 11.06
CA GLN A 45 -4.20 10.62 10.48
C GLN A 45 -3.96 10.24 9.01
N MET A 46 -3.25 11.07 8.24
CA MET A 46 -2.96 10.81 6.83
C MET A 46 -1.97 9.64 6.62
N GLN A 47 -1.21 9.27 7.65
CA GLN A 47 -0.28 8.14 7.59
C GLN A 47 -1.04 6.82 7.53
N LEU A 48 -0.49 5.86 6.80
CA LEU A 48 -1.02 4.50 6.74
C LEU A 48 -0.47 3.72 7.94
N ARG A 49 -1.33 3.48 8.94
CA ARG A 49 -0.96 2.98 10.26
C ARG A 49 -1.51 1.58 10.49
N PHE A 50 -0.75 0.77 11.22
CA PHE A 50 -1.13 -0.60 11.57
C PHE A 50 -1.36 -0.70 13.07
N TYR A 51 -2.45 -1.34 13.45
CA TYR A 51 -2.84 -1.58 14.84
C TYR A 51 -3.14 -3.06 15.02
N TRP A 52 -2.61 -3.66 16.08
CA TRP A 52 -3.04 -4.99 16.51
C TRP A 52 -4.22 -4.82 17.45
N GLU A 53 -5.42 -5.16 16.99
CA GLU A 53 -6.65 -5.04 17.76
C GLU A 53 -7.06 -6.42 18.28
N ARG A 54 -7.19 -6.54 19.61
CA ARG A 54 -7.71 -7.73 20.27
C ARG A 54 -9.22 -7.57 20.46
N HIS A 55 -10.01 -8.39 19.76
CA HIS A 55 -11.42 -8.60 20.07
C HIS A 55 -11.58 -9.92 20.84
N GLU A 56 -12.65 -10.06 21.61
CA GLU A 56 -12.86 -11.13 22.61
C GLU A 56 -12.60 -12.56 22.10
N GLN A 57 -12.67 -12.79 20.79
CA GLN A 57 -12.49 -14.11 20.16
C GLN A 57 -11.46 -14.12 19.01
N ASN A 58 -11.00 -12.96 18.52
CA ASN A 58 -10.08 -12.85 17.38
C ASN A 58 -9.09 -11.70 17.57
N GLU A 59 -7.83 -11.93 17.21
CA GLU A 59 -6.82 -10.89 17.09
C GLU A 59 -6.62 -10.55 15.62
N ASP A 60 -6.77 -9.27 15.25
CA ASP A 60 -6.63 -8.83 13.88
C ASP A 60 -5.72 -7.61 13.73
N CYS A 61 -4.93 -7.61 12.66
CA CYS A 61 -4.20 -6.45 12.23
C CYS A 61 -5.11 -5.53 11.41
N ILE A 62 -5.34 -4.33 11.95
CA ILE A 62 -6.13 -3.29 11.34
C ILE A 62 -5.23 -2.23 10.74
N ILE A 63 -5.49 -1.92 9.47
CA ILE A 63 -4.91 -0.80 8.74
C ILE A 63 -5.84 0.40 8.89
N ARG A 64 -5.32 1.54 9.34
CA ARG A 64 -6.05 2.80 9.44
C ARG A 64 -5.36 3.89 8.65
N GLN A 65 -6.13 4.63 7.86
CA GLN A 65 -5.67 5.82 7.16
C GLN A 65 -6.82 6.81 7.05
N THR A 66 -6.60 8.07 7.44
CA THR A 66 -7.62 9.10 7.58
C THR A 66 -8.84 8.57 8.35
N ILE A 67 -10.01 8.49 7.72
CA ILE A 67 -11.26 7.97 8.29
C ILE A 67 -11.46 6.47 8.01
N THR A 68 -10.58 5.87 7.21
CA THR A 68 -10.75 4.51 6.70
C THR A 68 -10.15 3.47 7.66
N LYS A 69 -10.83 2.32 7.76
CA LYS A 69 -10.41 1.14 8.53
C LYS A 69 -10.50 -0.08 7.61
N PHE A 70 -9.42 -0.85 7.52
CA PHE A 70 -9.36 -2.09 6.74
C PHE A 70 -8.72 -3.20 7.55
N THR A 71 -9.18 -4.43 7.39
CA THR A 71 -8.50 -5.61 7.92
C THR A 71 -7.36 -6.00 6.99
N TYR A 72 -6.21 -6.37 7.55
CA TYR A 72 -5.12 -6.97 6.79
C TYR A 72 -5.57 -8.33 6.25
N ASN A 73 -5.32 -8.63 4.97
CA ASN A 73 -5.92 -9.82 4.33
C ASN A 73 -5.06 -11.08 4.42
N TYR A 74 -3.85 -10.99 5.00
CA TYR A 74 -2.95 -12.12 5.27
C TYR A 74 -2.54 -12.98 4.06
N GLU A 75 -2.71 -12.51 2.82
CA GLU A 75 -2.21 -13.22 1.63
C GLU A 75 -0.68 -13.31 1.64
N TYR A 76 -0.15 -14.49 1.33
CA TYR A 76 1.29 -14.68 1.20
C TYR A 76 1.81 -14.13 -0.13
N LEU A 77 2.49 -12.99 -0.08
CA LEU A 77 3.02 -12.32 -1.27
C LEU A 77 4.50 -12.61 -1.57
N GLY A 78 5.17 -13.38 -0.70
CA GLY A 78 6.60 -13.66 -0.80
C GLY A 78 7.51 -12.45 -0.58
N CYS A 79 8.82 -12.64 -0.83
CA CYS A 79 9.83 -11.58 -0.69
C CYS A 79 9.92 -10.74 -1.96
N THR A 80 9.09 -9.70 -2.05
CA THR A 80 9.07 -8.78 -3.20
C THR A 80 9.77 -7.46 -2.87
N SER A 81 10.22 -6.73 -3.91
CA SER A 81 10.74 -5.37 -3.75
C SER A 81 9.65 -4.44 -3.21
N ARG A 82 10.05 -3.42 -2.43
CA ARG A 82 9.18 -2.36 -1.92
C ARG A 82 9.37 -1.08 -2.72
N LEU A 83 8.28 -0.39 -3.01
CA LEU A 83 8.32 0.95 -3.60
C LEU A 83 8.82 1.95 -2.56
N VAL A 84 9.63 2.92 -2.99
CA VAL A 84 10.02 4.05 -2.14
C VAL A 84 8.80 4.97 -1.98
N ILE A 85 8.41 5.22 -0.72
CA ILE A 85 7.23 6.02 -0.41
C ILE A 85 7.63 7.50 -0.37
N SER A 86 7.17 8.23 -1.38
CA SER A 86 7.35 9.68 -1.50
C SER A 86 6.10 10.43 -1.03
N PRO A 87 6.16 11.77 -0.81
CA PRO A 87 4.96 12.56 -0.52
C PRO A 87 3.86 12.45 -1.58
N LEU A 88 4.21 12.20 -2.84
CA LEU A 88 3.22 11.96 -3.90
C LEU A 88 2.57 10.59 -3.73
N THR A 89 3.35 9.57 -3.39
CA THR A 89 2.87 8.22 -3.11
C THR A 89 1.91 8.20 -1.93
N ASP A 90 2.21 8.92 -0.84
CA ASP A 90 1.33 9.07 0.32
C ASP A 90 -0.04 9.63 -0.07
N ARG A 91 -0.05 10.70 -0.89
CA ARG A 91 -1.29 11.30 -1.40
C ARG A 91 -2.07 10.31 -2.26
N CYS A 92 -1.40 9.56 -3.13
CA CYS A 92 -2.03 8.51 -3.91
C CYS A 92 -2.66 7.42 -3.02
N TYR A 93 -1.98 7.00 -1.95
CA TYR A 93 -2.53 6.04 -0.99
C TYR A 93 -3.80 6.57 -0.33
N ILE A 94 -3.81 7.80 0.16
CA ILE A 94 -5.00 8.42 0.77
C ILE A 94 -6.19 8.40 -0.21
N THR A 95 -5.97 8.76 -1.47
CA THR A 95 -7.04 8.75 -2.48
C THR A 95 -7.54 7.34 -2.76
N LEU A 96 -6.64 6.37 -2.90
CA LEU A 96 -6.98 4.98 -3.20
C LEU A 96 -7.71 4.31 -2.03
N THR A 97 -7.24 4.50 -0.80
CA THR A 97 -7.89 3.95 0.40
C THR A 97 -9.24 4.61 0.65
N THR A 98 -9.37 5.91 0.42
CA THR A 98 -10.67 6.60 0.49
C THR A 98 -11.64 6.08 -0.58
N ALA A 99 -11.19 5.88 -1.81
CA ALA A 99 -12.03 5.31 -2.87
C ALA A 99 -12.51 3.90 -2.51
N LEU A 100 -11.62 3.05 -1.98
CA LEU A 100 -11.95 1.70 -1.54
C LEU A 100 -12.96 1.71 -0.38
N HIS A 101 -12.79 2.60 0.59
CA HIS A 101 -13.74 2.78 1.70
C HIS A 101 -15.14 3.19 1.22
N LEU A 102 -15.21 3.92 0.09
CA LEU A 102 -16.46 4.34 -0.55
C LEU A 102 -17.00 3.30 -1.57
N PHE A 103 -16.43 2.09 -1.62
CA PHE A 103 -16.78 1.06 -2.59
C PHE A 103 -16.65 1.53 -4.06
N ARG A 104 -15.62 2.34 -4.34
CA ARG A 104 -15.30 2.86 -5.67
C ARG A 104 -13.93 2.39 -6.15
N GLY A 105 -13.77 2.33 -7.47
CA GLY A 105 -12.45 2.16 -8.09
C GLY A 105 -11.62 3.46 -8.02
N GLY A 106 -10.31 3.33 -7.86
CA GLY A 106 -9.37 4.44 -7.95
C GLY A 106 -8.62 4.44 -9.27
N SER A 107 -8.53 5.61 -9.93
CA SER A 107 -7.81 5.77 -11.20
C SER A 107 -6.67 6.76 -11.05
N SER A 108 -5.43 6.27 -11.06
CA SER A 108 -4.24 7.12 -11.12
C SER A 108 -3.95 7.50 -12.57
N LYS A 109 -3.97 8.79 -12.89
CA LYS A 109 -3.67 9.31 -14.24
C LYS A 109 -2.35 10.08 -14.24
N GLY A 110 -1.57 9.92 -15.31
CA GLY A 110 -0.29 10.61 -15.49
C GLY A 110 0.56 9.97 -16.59
N PRO A 111 1.67 10.62 -17.00
CA PRO A 111 2.54 10.15 -18.09
C PRO A 111 3.03 8.71 -17.91
N ALA A 112 3.40 8.04 -18.99
CA ALA A 112 3.97 6.69 -18.91
C ALA A 112 5.26 6.68 -18.06
N GLY A 113 5.50 5.58 -17.33
CA GLY A 113 6.70 5.43 -16.51
C GLY A 113 6.73 6.18 -15.17
N THR A 114 5.65 6.87 -14.77
CA THR A 114 5.61 7.63 -13.50
C THR A 114 5.23 6.80 -12.26
N GLY A 115 5.43 5.49 -12.27
CA GLY A 115 5.24 4.63 -11.09
C GLY A 115 3.78 4.36 -10.68
N LYS A 116 2.80 4.60 -11.56
CA LYS A 116 1.36 4.45 -11.26
C LYS A 116 1.00 3.00 -10.88
N THR A 117 1.38 2.06 -11.74
CA THR A 117 1.12 0.64 -11.54
C THR A 117 1.86 0.11 -10.33
N GLU A 118 3.10 0.55 -10.12
CA GLU A 118 3.95 0.17 -9.00
C GLU A 118 3.38 0.69 -7.68
N THR A 119 2.79 1.89 -7.67
CA THR A 119 2.10 2.47 -6.52
C THR A 119 0.92 1.61 -6.10
N ILE A 120 0.06 1.21 -7.05
CA ILE A 120 -1.09 0.34 -6.79
C ILE A 120 -0.63 -1.05 -6.30
N LYS A 121 0.40 -1.62 -6.94
CA LYS A 121 0.98 -2.91 -6.51
C LYS A 121 1.53 -2.84 -5.09
N ASP A 122 2.24 -1.77 -4.72
CA ASP A 122 2.79 -1.64 -3.38
C ASP A 122 1.69 -1.43 -2.32
N LEU A 123 0.63 -0.69 -2.66
CA LEU A 123 -0.55 -0.58 -1.78
C LEU A 123 -1.22 -1.95 -1.57
N GLY A 124 -1.36 -2.77 -2.61
CA GLY A 124 -1.86 -4.13 -2.46
C GLY A 124 -0.99 -4.98 -1.54
N LYS A 125 0.34 -4.82 -1.59
CA LYS A 125 1.26 -5.48 -0.64
C LYS A 125 1.10 -5.01 0.79
N ILE A 126 0.74 -3.74 1.01
CA ILE A 126 0.44 -3.19 2.33
C ILE A 126 -0.82 -3.83 2.92
N PHE A 127 -1.81 -4.10 2.08
CA PHE A 127 -3.08 -4.72 2.46
C PHE A 127 -3.05 -6.25 2.51
N ALA A 128 -1.92 -6.84 2.10
CA ALA A 128 -1.76 -8.27 1.84
C ALA A 128 -2.87 -8.84 0.94
N ILE A 129 -3.07 -8.19 -0.20
CA ILE A 129 -3.97 -8.68 -1.25
C ILE A 129 -3.17 -9.00 -2.52
N TYR A 130 -3.62 -10.02 -3.23
CA TYR A 130 -3.08 -10.35 -4.54
C TYR A 130 -3.50 -9.30 -5.58
N VAL A 131 -2.52 -8.76 -6.32
CA VAL A 131 -2.76 -7.73 -7.34
C VAL A 131 -2.44 -8.27 -8.73
N VAL A 132 -3.46 -8.34 -9.58
CA VAL A 132 -3.32 -8.68 -11.00
C VAL A 132 -3.18 -7.40 -11.82
N VAL A 133 -2.25 -7.40 -12.77
CA VAL A 133 -2.11 -6.30 -13.73
C VAL A 133 -2.33 -6.83 -15.14
N GLN A 134 -3.40 -6.35 -15.75
CA GLN A 134 -3.72 -6.61 -17.15
C GLN A 134 -3.40 -5.37 -17.97
N ASN A 135 -2.47 -5.50 -18.92
CA ASN A 135 -2.23 -4.47 -19.91
C ASN A 135 -3.29 -4.59 -21.00
N CYS A 136 -4.15 -3.59 -21.12
CA CYS A 136 -5.15 -3.55 -22.18
C CYS A 136 -4.48 -3.35 -23.54
N SER A 137 -4.95 -4.11 -24.53
CA SER A 137 -4.56 -4.02 -25.94
C SER A 137 -5.82 -3.98 -26.80
N GLU A 138 -5.70 -3.63 -28.07
CA GLU A 138 -6.83 -3.57 -29.00
C GLU A 138 -7.53 -4.92 -29.18
N SER A 139 -6.84 -6.04 -28.94
CA SER A 139 -7.42 -7.38 -28.96
C SER A 139 -8.26 -7.74 -27.74
N LEU A 140 -8.28 -6.90 -26.69
CA LEU A 140 -9.05 -7.16 -25.48
C LEU A 140 -10.52 -6.77 -25.68
N ASP A 141 -11.38 -7.78 -25.88
CA ASP A 141 -12.81 -7.57 -26.05
C ASP A 141 -13.59 -7.57 -24.73
N TYR A 142 -14.83 -7.05 -24.77
CA TYR A 142 -15.68 -6.97 -23.59
C TYR A 142 -16.02 -8.34 -22.99
N LYS A 143 -16.03 -9.42 -23.80
CA LYS A 143 -16.27 -10.78 -23.33
C LYS A 143 -15.09 -11.30 -22.50
N SER A 144 -13.87 -11.00 -22.91
CA SER A 144 -12.67 -11.35 -22.15
C SER A 144 -12.58 -10.55 -20.85
N MET A 145 -12.91 -9.24 -20.87
CA MET A 145 -13.03 -8.45 -19.65
C MET A 145 -14.13 -8.98 -18.72
N GLY A 146 -15.30 -9.35 -19.26
CA GLY A 146 -16.40 -9.93 -18.50
C GLY A 146 -16.01 -11.24 -17.80
N ARG A 147 -15.32 -12.14 -18.51
CA ARG A 147 -14.78 -13.38 -17.93
C ARG A 147 -13.77 -13.12 -16.82
N MET A 148 -12.91 -12.12 -17.00
CA MET A 148 -11.94 -11.72 -15.98
C MET A 148 -12.65 -11.21 -14.72
N PHE A 149 -13.61 -10.30 -14.86
CA PHE A 149 -14.34 -9.75 -13.71
C PHE A 149 -15.23 -10.78 -13.02
N SER A 150 -15.84 -11.71 -13.76
CA SER A 150 -16.58 -12.81 -13.13
C SER A 150 -15.69 -13.69 -12.26
N GLY A 151 -14.41 -13.85 -12.63
CA GLY A 151 -13.44 -14.57 -11.80
C GLY A 151 -13.07 -13.80 -10.52
N PHE A 152 -13.07 -12.48 -10.53
CA PHE A 152 -12.81 -11.66 -9.32
C PHE A 152 -14.02 -11.54 -8.39
N ALA A 153 -15.23 -11.78 -8.90
CA ALA A 153 -16.47 -11.67 -8.13
C ALA A 153 -16.89 -12.99 -7.44
N GLN A 154 -16.25 -14.11 -7.77
CA GLN A 154 -16.45 -15.41 -7.11
C GLN A 154 -15.81 -15.41 -5.72
#